data_AF-A0A9R0U9S8-F1
#
_entry.id   AF-A0A9R0U9S8-F1
#
_cell.length_a   1.000
_cell.length_b   1.000
_cell.length_c   1.000
_cell.angle_alpha   90.00
_cell.angle_beta   90.00
_cell.angle_gamma   90.00
#
_symmetry.space_group_name_H-M   'P 1'
#
loop_
_entity.id
_entity.type
_entity.pdbx_description
1 polymer ?
#
loop_
_entity_poly.entity_id
_entity_poly.type
_entity_poly.pdbx_seq_one_letter_code
_entity_poly.pdbx_strand_id
1 'polypeptide(L)'
;MIRGLAPVFALAATGAAVLAGAPAATAAPAHSAAVLEVKSATWGQLHVGDCEQDNGTIIIRSNGTGDWSATTLTFQTHSGDVWHSSFDFKTTAGTQLFSAGTFDSPRMNDGNPPPRYPWGKHFTYDASLFSAVNIFKTIQHSSC
;
A
#
# COMPACT_ATOMS: atom_id res chain seq x y z
N MET A 1 -41.08 61.97 39.26
CA MET A 1 -40.30 61.43 40.42
C MET A 1 -41.28 60.81 41.40
N ILE A 2 -40.84 59.82 42.20
CA ILE A 2 -41.60 58.93 43.13
C ILE A 2 -42.00 57.61 42.44
N ARG A 3 -41.18 56.54 42.58
CA ARG A 3 -41.17 55.51 43.67
C ARG A 3 -42.44 54.66 43.71
N GLY A 4 -42.28 53.34 43.59
CA GLY A 4 -43.31 52.36 43.96
C GLY A 4 -42.86 50.92 43.72
N LEU A 5 -42.39 50.26 44.78
CA LEU A 5 -41.93 48.87 44.83
C LEU A 5 -43.11 47.90 45.09
N ALA A 6 -43.05 46.73 44.42
CA ALA A 6 -43.25 45.36 44.94
C ALA A 6 -44.68 44.86 45.32
N PRO A 7 -44.88 43.54 45.63
CA PRO A 7 -44.39 42.27 45.04
C PRO A 7 -45.55 41.23 44.89
N VAL A 8 -45.25 39.92 44.81
CA VAL A 8 -46.02 38.69 45.22
C VAL A 8 -45.98 37.62 44.10
N PHE A 9 -45.02 36.70 44.11
CA PHE A 9 -44.92 35.40 44.81
C PHE A 9 -45.71 34.24 44.18
N ALA A 10 -44.98 33.21 43.70
CA ALA A 10 -45.27 31.77 43.85
C ALA A 10 -44.01 30.98 43.42
N LEU A 11 -43.19 30.50 44.36
CA LEU A 11 -43.02 29.08 44.75
C LEU A 11 -43.00 28.09 43.57
N ALA A 12 -41.83 27.62 43.13
CA ALA A 12 -40.98 26.56 43.70
C ALA A 12 -41.34 25.15 43.21
N ALA A 13 -40.44 24.54 42.45
CA ALA A 13 -40.19 23.10 42.53
C ALA A 13 -38.74 22.83 42.14
N THR A 14 -38.04 22.29 43.13
CA THR A 14 -36.64 21.90 43.18
C THR A 14 -36.32 20.73 42.25
N GLY A 15 -35.28 20.89 41.45
CA GLY A 15 -34.54 19.79 40.82
C GLY A 15 -33.05 19.99 41.06
N ALA A 16 -32.53 19.39 42.13
CA ALA A 16 -31.10 19.34 42.40
C ALA A 16 -30.43 18.40 41.39
N ALA A 17 -29.57 18.95 40.51
CA ALA A 17 -28.62 18.15 39.75
C ALA A 17 -27.24 18.32 40.40
N VAL A 18 -26.79 17.23 41.00
CA VAL A 18 -25.52 17.10 41.71
C VAL A 18 -24.37 17.19 40.71
N LEU A 19 -23.38 18.02 41.01
CA LEU A 19 -22.06 18.01 40.37
C LEU A 19 -21.39 16.65 40.61
N ALA A 20 -21.28 15.83 39.57
CA ALA A 20 -20.33 14.72 39.55
C ALA A 20 -19.20 15.13 38.59
N GLY A 21 -18.03 15.39 39.16
CA GLY A 21 -16.82 15.74 38.42
C GLY A 21 -16.48 14.68 37.38
N ALA A 22 -16.40 15.09 36.12
CA ALA A 22 -15.82 14.27 35.08
C ALA A 22 -14.31 14.14 35.37
N PRO A 23 -13.72 12.93 35.35
CA PRO A 23 -12.28 12.82 35.39
C PRO A 23 -11.73 13.47 34.12
N ALA A 24 -10.74 14.34 34.27
CA ALA A 24 -9.96 14.81 33.14
C ALA A 24 -9.35 13.58 32.47
N ALA A 25 -9.90 13.19 31.33
CA ALA A 25 -9.30 12.16 30.49
C ALA A 25 -7.94 12.71 30.03
N THR A 26 -6.87 12.21 30.64
CA THR A 26 -5.52 12.40 30.13
C THR A 26 -5.51 11.87 28.71
N ALA A 27 -5.53 12.78 27.73
CA ALA A 27 -5.34 12.40 26.34
C ALA A 27 -3.98 11.70 26.25
N ALA A 28 -4.01 10.40 25.96
CA ALA A 28 -2.80 9.65 25.64
C ALA A 28 -2.07 10.40 24.51
N PRO A 29 -0.73 10.45 24.52
CA PRO A 29 -0.01 11.07 23.43
C PRO A 29 -0.43 10.36 22.14
N ALA A 30 -0.97 11.14 21.20
CA ALA A 30 -1.19 10.68 19.85
C ALA A 30 0.17 10.19 19.35
N HIS A 31 0.32 8.87 19.23
CA HIS A 31 1.50 8.29 18.60
C HIS A 31 1.49 8.83 17.18
N SER A 32 2.42 9.76 16.88
CA SER A 32 2.69 10.17 15.51
C SER A 32 2.82 8.90 14.69
N ALA A 33 1.91 8.68 13.73
CA ALA A 33 2.03 7.59 12.79
C ALA A 33 3.43 7.69 12.19
N ALA A 34 4.30 6.72 12.48
CA ALA A 34 5.66 6.74 11.99
C ALA A 34 5.64 6.87 10.47
N VAL A 35 6.41 7.82 9.93
CA VAL A 35 6.48 8.03 8.49
C VAL A 35 7.05 6.76 7.85
N LEU A 36 6.27 6.17 6.95
CA LEU A 36 6.64 4.93 6.28
C LEU A 36 7.68 5.24 5.20
N GLU A 37 8.92 4.81 5.40
CA GLU A 37 9.96 4.89 4.38
C GLU A 37 9.65 3.95 3.21
N VAL A 38 9.94 4.40 1.98
CA VAL A 38 9.63 3.71 0.73
C VAL A 38 10.87 3.63 -0.14
N LYS A 39 11.11 2.47 -0.77
CA LYS A 39 12.07 2.30 -1.85
C LYS A 39 11.34 1.82 -3.10
N SER A 40 11.64 2.41 -4.25
CA SER A 40 10.99 2.03 -5.51
C SER A 40 11.98 1.99 -6.66
N ALA A 41 11.70 1.14 -7.65
CA ALA A 41 12.37 1.14 -8.93
C ALA A 41 11.35 0.93 -10.05
N THR A 42 11.65 1.50 -11.21
CA THR A 42 10.86 1.35 -12.42
C THR A 42 11.77 0.95 -13.57
N TRP A 43 11.28 0.12 -14.47
CA TRP A 43 11.98 -0.27 -15.69
C TRP A 43 10.99 -0.40 -16.84
N GLY A 44 11.54 -0.28 -18.05
CA GLY A 44 10.77 -0.35 -19.27
C GLY A 44 10.54 -1.79 -19.72
N GLN A 45 10.54 -1.94 -21.04
CA GLN A 45 10.14 -3.15 -21.71
C GLN A 45 11.05 -4.36 -21.40
N LEU A 46 10.44 -5.52 -21.19
CA LEU A 46 11.07 -6.83 -21.18
C LEU A 46 10.35 -7.76 -22.15
N HIS A 47 11.10 -8.65 -22.78
CA HIS A 47 10.58 -9.64 -23.72
C HIS A 47 10.93 -11.04 -23.26
N VAL A 48 9.96 -11.95 -23.34
CA VAL A 48 10.19 -13.40 -23.23
C VAL A 48 9.35 -14.10 -24.29
N GLY A 49 10.01 -14.71 -25.26
CA GLY A 49 9.32 -15.28 -26.41
C GLY A 49 8.54 -14.20 -27.17
N ASP A 50 7.25 -14.43 -27.35
CA ASP A 50 6.25 -13.55 -27.95
C ASP A 50 5.43 -12.76 -26.92
N CYS A 51 5.78 -12.85 -25.64
CA CYS A 51 5.21 -12.02 -24.59
C CYS A 51 6.09 -10.81 -24.29
N GLU A 52 5.42 -9.72 -23.94
CA GLU A 52 6.05 -8.47 -23.56
C GLU A 52 5.50 -8.01 -22.21
N GLN A 53 6.38 -7.47 -21.38
CA GLN A 53 6.06 -6.64 -20.22
C GLN A 53 6.56 -5.22 -20.45
N ASP A 54 5.81 -4.23 -19.98
CA ASP A 54 6.20 -2.82 -19.99
C ASP A 54 5.73 -2.12 -18.69
N ASN A 55 6.31 -0.95 -18.40
CA ASN A 55 6.02 -0.13 -17.21
C ASN A 55 6.17 -0.89 -15.88
N GLY A 56 7.21 -1.73 -15.77
CA GLY A 56 7.52 -2.48 -14.56
C GLY A 56 7.82 -1.52 -13.40
N THR A 57 7.11 -1.67 -12.29
CA THR A 57 7.28 -0.86 -11.08
C THR A 57 7.29 -1.77 -9.86
N ILE A 58 8.31 -1.65 -9.01
CA ILE A 58 8.39 -2.30 -7.70
C ILE A 58 8.47 -1.25 -6.61
N ILE A 59 7.72 -1.46 -5.53
CA ILE A 59 7.70 -0.61 -4.34
C ILE A 59 7.83 -1.53 -3.13
N ILE A 60 8.73 -1.19 -2.21
CA ILE A 60 8.78 -1.80 -0.87
C ILE A 60 8.73 -0.71 0.19
N ARG A 61 8.16 -1.05 1.33
CA ARG A 61 7.91 -0.12 2.43
C ARG A 61 8.45 -0.67 3.73
N SER A 62 8.98 0.20 4.57
CA SER A 62 9.62 -0.14 5.85
C SER A 62 8.76 -0.93 6.85
N ASN A 63 7.46 -1.07 6.62
CA ASN A 63 6.57 -1.93 7.41
C ASN A 63 6.51 -3.39 6.92
N GLY A 64 7.36 -3.79 5.96
CA GLY A 64 7.38 -5.15 5.44
C GLY A 64 6.34 -5.42 4.36
N THR A 65 5.78 -4.39 3.72
CA THR A 65 4.85 -4.53 2.60
C THR A 65 5.48 -4.06 1.29
N GLY A 66 5.04 -4.63 0.17
CA GLY A 66 5.47 -4.21 -1.15
C GLY A 66 4.38 -4.42 -2.19
N ASP A 67 4.49 -3.65 -3.27
CA ASP A 67 3.63 -3.78 -4.44
C ASP A 67 4.51 -3.87 -5.68
N TRP A 68 4.10 -4.73 -6.59
CA TRP A 68 4.64 -4.80 -7.93
C TRP A 68 3.52 -4.59 -8.95
N SER A 69 3.81 -3.91 -10.05
CA SER A 69 2.87 -3.73 -11.15
C SER A 69 3.58 -3.65 -12.50
N ALA A 70 2.89 -4.06 -13.55
CA ALA A 70 3.32 -3.91 -14.93
C ALA A 70 2.11 -3.94 -15.88
N THR A 71 2.37 -3.70 -17.16
CA THR A 71 1.45 -4.02 -18.24
C THR A 71 2.05 -5.13 -19.09
N THR A 72 1.30 -6.18 -19.35
CA THR A 72 1.76 -7.30 -20.18
C THR A 72 0.87 -7.49 -21.40
N LEU A 73 1.41 -8.08 -22.46
CA LEU A 73 0.69 -8.52 -23.65
C LEU A 73 1.37 -9.75 -24.26
N THR A 74 0.66 -10.47 -25.12
CA THR A 74 1.24 -11.49 -26.01
C THR A 74 0.93 -11.14 -27.46
N PHE A 75 1.86 -11.43 -28.36
CA PHE A 75 1.73 -11.18 -29.80
C PHE A 75 1.15 -12.37 -30.57
N GLN A 76 1.25 -13.61 -30.06
CA GLN A 76 0.72 -14.81 -30.72
C GLN A 76 0.29 -15.85 -29.70
N THR A 77 -0.96 -16.31 -29.73
CA THR A 77 -1.36 -17.45 -28.90
C THR A 77 -2.67 -18.07 -29.38
N HIS A 78 -2.74 -19.39 -29.45
CA HIS A 78 -3.99 -20.09 -29.78
C HIS A 78 -4.86 -20.34 -28.54
N SER A 79 -4.25 -20.29 -27.35
CA SER A 79 -4.88 -20.67 -26.09
C SER A 79 -4.46 -19.78 -24.92
N GLY A 80 -4.08 -18.53 -25.17
CA GLY A 80 -3.72 -17.55 -24.16
C GLY A 80 -2.41 -17.84 -23.41
N ASP A 81 -1.62 -16.80 -23.16
CA ASP A 81 -0.36 -16.90 -22.42
C ASP A 81 -0.48 -16.26 -21.04
N VAL A 82 0.41 -16.65 -20.13
CA VAL A 82 0.49 -16.06 -18.79
C VAL A 82 1.92 -15.61 -18.58
N TRP A 83 2.10 -14.33 -18.25
CA TRP A 83 3.39 -13.81 -17.86
C TRP A 83 3.65 -14.13 -16.39
N HIS A 84 4.78 -14.76 -16.13
CA HIS A 84 5.25 -15.11 -14.80
C HIS A 84 6.37 -14.15 -14.38
N SER A 85 6.29 -13.62 -13.16
CA SER A 85 7.32 -12.74 -12.58
C SER A 85 7.72 -13.18 -11.20
N SER A 86 9.01 -13.25 -10.92
CA SER A 86 9.53 -13.38 -9.57
C SER A 86 10.65 -12.38 -9.32
N PHE A 87 10.89 -12.06 -8.05
CA PHE A 87 11.83 -11.00 -7.66
C PHE A 87 12.77 -11.48 -6.57
N ASP A 88 14.07 -11.29 -6.78
CA ASP A 88 15.10 -11.47 -5.77
C ASP A 88 15.59 -10.10 -5.29
N PHE A 89 15.41 -9.84 -4.00
CA PHE A 89 15.87 -8.61 -3.36
C PHE A 89 17.25 -8.84 -2.77
N LYS A 90 18.16 -7.88 -3.02
CA LYS A 90 19.59 -8.04 -2.72
C LYS A 90 20.15 -6.85 -1.96
N THR A 91 21.25 -7.10 -1.24
CA THR A 91 22.10 -6.04 -0.70
C THR A 91 22.88 -5.34 -1.82
N THR A 92 23.53 -4.22 -1.50
CA THR A 92 24.46 -3.56 -2.43
C THR A 92 25.60 -4.48 -2.89
N ALA A 93 26.05 -5.40 -2.03
CA ALA A 93 27.07 -6.40 -2.36
C ALA A 93 26.55 -7.57 -3.20
N GLY A 94 25.24 -7.62 -3.50
CA GLY A 94 24.62 -8.67 -4.30
C GLY A 94 24.16 -9.91 -3.50
N THR A 95 24.27 -9.88 -2.17
CA THR A 95 23.74 -10.96 -1.31
C THR A 95 22.21 -10.96 -1.39
N GLN A 96 21.62 -12.11 -1.71
CA GLN A 96 20.16 -12.27 -1.67
C GLN A 96 19.65 -12.21 -0.23
N LEU A 97 18.60 -11.42 -0.03
CA LEU A 97 17.94 -11.24 1.26
C LEU A 97 16.64 -12.05 1.32
N PHE A 98 15.78 -11.89 0.31
CA PHE A 98 14.52 -12.63 0.19
C PHE A 98 14.01 -12.61 -1.25
N SER A 99 12.99 -13.40 -1.53
CA SER A 99 12.26 -13.39 -2.80
C SER A 99 10.77 -13.17 -2.57
N ALA A 100 10.09 -12.41 -3.44
CA ALA A 100 8.67 -12.08 -3.29
C ALA A 100 7.70 -13.16 -3.80
N GLY A 101 8.21 -14.34 -4.16
CA GLY A 101 7.44 -15.41 -4.79
C GLY A 101 7.23 -15.18 -6.28
N THR A 102 6.36 -16.00 -6.88
CA THR A 102 5.96 -15.90 -8.29
C THR A 102 4.59 -15.24 -8.40
N PHE A 103 4.48 -14.31 -9.34
CA PHE A 103 3.27 -13.58 -9.68
C PHE A 103 2.88 -13.91 -11.11
N ASP A 104 1.62 -14.29 -11.29
CA ASP A 104 1.06 -14.64 -12.59
C ASP A 104 0.12 -13.53 -13.07
N SER A 105 0.28 -13.14 -14.33
CA SER A 105 -0.63 -12.22 -15.00
C SER A 105 -2.01 -12.87 -15.18
N PRO A 106 -3.04 -12.09 -15.48
CA PRO A 106 -4.20 -12.63 -16.18
C PRO A 106 -3.74 -13.33 -17.47
N ARG A 107 -4.52 -14.33 -17.91
CA ARG A 107 -4.32 -14.93 -19.22
C ARG A 107 -4.49 -13.87 -20.31
N MET A 108 -3.48 -13.74 -21.16
CA MET A 108 -3.38 -12.76 -22.23
C MET A 108 -3.72 -13.42 -23.56
N ASN A 109 -4.62 -12.81 -24.33
CA ASN A 109 -4.89 -13.22 -25.71
C ASN A 109 -4.16 -12.29 -26.68
N ASP A 110 -3.86 -12.78 -27.88
CA ASP A 110 -3.04 -12.11 -28.91
C ASP A 110 -3.78 -11.04 -29.70
N GLY A 111 -5.08 -11.19 -29.97
CA GLY A 111 -5.95 -10.17 -30.57
C GLY A 111 -5.38 -9.44 -31.80
N ASN A 112 -5.98 -8.30 -32.17
CA ASN A 112 -5.42 -7.41 -33.19
C ASN A 112 -6.00 -5.98 -33.08
N PRO A 113 -5.25 -5.00 -32.53
CA PRO A 113 -3.90 -5.13 -31.97
C PRO A 113 -3.87 -5.93 -30.66
N PRO A 114 -2.70 -6.42 -30.22
CA PRO A 114 -2.53 -7.07 -28.92
C PRO A 114 -3.15 -6.28 -27.77
N PRO A 115 -4.13 -6.85 -27.06
CA PRO A 115 -4.68 -6.24 -25.86
C PRO A 115 -3.59 -6.10 -24.79
N ARG A 116 -3.62 -4.97 -24.07
CA ARG A 116 -2.69 -4.69 -22.98
C ARG A 116 -3.38 -4.96 -21.65
N TYR A 117 -2.71 -5.72 -20.79
CA TYR A 117 -3.24 -6.14 -19.49
C TYR A 117 -2.44 -5.44 -18.38
N PRO A 118 -2.92 -4.33 -17.81
CA PRO A 118 -2.33 -3.75 -16.60
C PRO A 118 -2.69 -4.60 -15.39
N TRP A 119 -1.70 -4.92 -14.56
CA TRP A 119 -1.91 -5.71 -13.35
C TRP A 119 -0.82 -5.46 -12.32
N GLY A 120 -1.05 -6.00 -11.12
CA GLY A 120 -0.08 -5.95 -10.04
C GLY A 120 -0.40 -6.95 -8.94
N LYS A 121 0.56 -7.10 -8.03
CA LYS A 121 0.47 -7.97 -6.86
C LYS A 121 1.04 -7.26 -5.64
N HIS A 122 0.36 -7.48 -4.53
CA HIS A 122 0.85 -7.14 -3.20
C HIS A 122 1.66 -8.31 -2.64
N PHE A 123 2.70 -8.00 -1.87
CA PHE A 123 3.47 -9.01 -1.14
C PHE A 123 3.95 -8.46 0.20
N THR A 124 4.36 -9.38 1.08
CA THR A 124 4.94 -9.08 2.38
C THR A 124 6.33 -9.66 2.50
N TYR A 125 7.17 -9.06 3.33
CA TYR A 125 8.52 -9.52 3.65
C TYR A 125 8.90 -9.11 5.09
N ASP A 126 10.01 -9.65 5.60
CA ASP A 126 10.51 -9.24 6.91
C ASP A 126 10.97 -7.77 6.89
N ALA A 127 10.23 -6.92 7.59
CA ALA A 127 10.51 -5.49 7.71
C ALA A 127 11.93 -5.17 8.20
N SER A 128 12.55 -6.07 8.99
CA SER A 128 13.93 -5.91 9.47
C SER A 128 14.95 -5.80 8.33
N LEU A 129 14.62 -6.36 7.15
CA LEU A 129 15.49 -6.36 5.98
C LEU A 129 15.43 -5.06 5.17
N PHE A 130 14.45 -4.19 5.43
CA PHE A 130 14.19 -3.00 4.60
C PHE A 130 15.44 -2.14 4.40
N SER A 131 16.18 -1.86 5.47
CA SER A 131 17.38 -1.02 5.42
C SER A 131 18.47 -1.62 4.53
N ALA A 132 18.63 -2.94 4.54
CA ALA A 132 19.64 -3.67 3.78
C ALA A 132 19.33 -3.80 2.27
N VAL A 133 18.06 -3.73 1.87
CA VAL A 133 17.66 -3.86 0.46
C VAL A 133 18.22 -2.70 -0.37
N ASN A 134 18.94 -3.04 -1.44
CA ASN A 134 19.22 -2.12 -2.54
C ASN A 134 18.22 -2.38 -3.66
N ILE A 135 17.24 -1.48 -3.80
CA ILE A 135 16.13 -1.67 -4.73
C ILE A 135 16.59 -1.76 -6.19
N PHE A 136 17.70 -1.10 -6.55
CA PHE A 136 18.29 -1.13 -7.90
C PHE A 136 19.15 -2.38 -8.18
N LYS A 137 19.37 -3.22 -7.17
CA LYS A 137 19.97 -4.56 -7.31
C LYS A 137 18.92 -5.68 -7.32
N THR A 138 17.64 -5.33 -7.21
CA THR A 138 16.54 -6.29 -7.36
C THR A 138 16.58 -6.89 -8.75
N ILE A 139 16.47 -8.21 -8.84
CA ILE A 139 16.43 -8.91 -10.12
C ILE A 139 15.02 -9.42 -10.32
N GLN A 140 14.41 -9.06 -11.45
CA GLN A 140 13.21 -9.72 -11.93
C GLN A 140 13.62 -10.93 -12.78
N HIS A 141 13.04 -12.09 -12.48
CA HIS A 141 13.01 -13.22 -13.40
C HIS A 141 11.65 -13.25 -14.08
N SER A 142 11.64 -13.48 -15.39
CA SER A 142 10.42 -13.45 -16.19
C SER A 142 10.33 -14.69 -17.07
N SER A 143 9.12 -15.23 -17.22
CA SER A 143 8.84 -16.26 -18.23
C SER A 143 7.45 -16.12 -18.84
N CYS A 144 7.38 -16.53 -20.10
CA CYS A 144 6.22 -16.97 -20.86
C CYS A 144 6.65 -18.33 -21.46
#